data_AF-A0A2W1JG42-F1
#
_entry.id   AF-A0A2W1JG42-F1
#
_cell.length_a   1.000
_cell.length_b   1.000
_cell.length_c   1.000
_cell.angle_alpha   90.00
_cell.angle_beta   90.00
_cell.angle_gamma   90.00
#
_symmetry.space_group_name_H-M   'P 1'
#
loop_
_entity.id
_entity.type
_entity.pdbx_description
1 polymer ?
#
loop_
_entity_poly.entity_id
_entity_poly.type
_entity_poly.pdbx_seq_one_letter_code
_entity_poly.pdbx_strand_id
1 'polypeptide(L)' 'MSSKFTDVMKAAKDEKQKPAKDERQKASSENIVNVCIKVPLSLRKRWTIEATTREVSLKDLIVEAVEKHLSEQ' A
#
# COMPACT_ATOMS: atom_id res chain seq x y z
N MET A 1 18.84 -21.82 39.63
CA MET A 1 18.79 -22.19 38.20
C MET A 1 18.32 -20.97 37.42
N SER A 2 19.25 -20.37 36.65
CA SER A 2 19.09 -19.10 35.96
C SER A 2 18.22 -19.27 34.71
N SER A 3 17.03 -18.65 34.71
CA SER A 3 16.09 -18.69 33.60
C SER A 3 16.51 -17.68 32.53
N LYS A 4 17.45 -18.07 31.66
CA LYS A 4 17.93 -17.28 30.52
C LYS A 4 16.89 -17.10 29.40
N PHE A 5 15.69 -17.64 29.55
CA PHE A 5 14.65 -17.64 28.51
C PHE A 5 13.70 -16.45 28.59
N THR A 6 13.59 -15.77 29.74
CA THR A 6 12.66 -14.64 29.90
C THR A 6 13.22 -13.29 29.43
N ASP A 7 14.55 -13.15 29.34
CA ASP A 7 15.18 -11.90 28.92
C ASP A 7 15.13 -11.69 27.40
N VAL A 8 15.19 -12.77 26.62
CA VAL A 8 15.14 -12.70 25.15
C VAL A 8 13.78 -12.22 24.64
N MET A 9 12.69 -12.51 25.36
CA MET A 9 11.34 -12.07 24.99
C MET A 9 11.06 -10.59 25.30
N LYS A 10 11.90 -9.95 26.13
CA LYS A 10 11.76 -8.53 26.47
C LYS A 10 12.50 -7.62 25.49
N ALA A 11 13.58 -8.11 24.88
CA ALA A 11 14.35 -7.36 23.88
C ALA A 11 13.65 -7.20 22.50
N ALA A 12 12.65 -8.05 22.19
CA ALA A 12 11.97 -8.01 20.88
C ALA A 12 10.76 -7.07 20.81
N LYS A 13 10.42 -6.35 21.90
CA LYS A 13 9.24 -5.48 21.96
C LYS A 13 9.51 -3.98 21.79
N ASP A 14 10.77 -3.55 21.79
CA ASP A 14 11.14 -2.13 21.71
C ASP A 14 11.61 -1.65 20.32
N GLU A 15 11.52 -2.50 19.29
CA GLU A 15 11.94 -2.15 17.92
C GLU A 15 10.76 -1.98 16.93
N LYS A 16 9.63 -1.46 17.42
CA LYS A 16 8.60 -0.89 16.54
C LYS A 16 8.51 0.61 16.76
N GLN A 17 9.59 1.30 16.37
CA GLN A 17 9.54 2.70 16.03
C GLN A 17 8.39 2.90 15.03
N LYS A 18 7.43 3.73 15.43
CA LYS A 18 6.35 4.25 14.60
C LYS A 18 6.92 4.65 13.24
N PRO A 19 6.33 4.27 12.10
CA PRO A 19 6.74 4.86 10.83
C PRO A 19 6.49 6.36 10.94
N ALA A 20 7.58 7.12 10.86
CA ALA A 20 7.55 8.55 10.71
C ALA A 20 6.58 8.89 9.58
N LYS A 21 5.73 9.88 9.84
CA LYS A 21 4.80 10.45 8.88
C LYS A 21 5.68 11.09 7.80
N ASP A 22 5.98 10.31 6.77
CA ASP A 22 6.81 10.68 5.64
C ASP A 22 6.10 11.84 4.94
N GLU A 23 6.53 13.07 5.22
CA GLU A 23 6.14 14.29 4.49
C GLU A 23 6.70 14.17 3.07
N ARG A 24 6.09 13.28 2.27
CA ARG A 24 6.42 13.15 0.87
C ARG A 24 5.90 14.36 0.12
N GLN A 25 6.87 15.18 -0.25
CA GLN A 25 7.01 15.74 -1.59
C GLN A 25 5.83 16.62 -2.03
N LYS A 26 5.94 17.92 -1.74
CA LYS A 26 5.36 18.97 -2.59
C LYS A 26 6.07 18.93 -3.96
N ALA A 27 5.75 17.96 -4.79
CA ALA A 27 5.91 18.09 -6.23
C ALA A 27 4.66 18.83 -6.74
N SER A 28 4.87 19.93 -7.45
CA SER A 28 3.82 20.73 -8.09
C SER A 28 2.98 19.85 -9.02
N SER A 29 1.87 19.37 -8.48
CA SER A 29 0.90 18.47 -9.09
C SER A 29 -0.44 19.20 -9.11
N GLU A 30 -0.50 20.30 -9.87
CA GLU A 30 -1.57 21.29 -9.74
C GLU A 30 -2.99 20.72 -9.98
N ASN A 31 -3.13 19.48 -10.50
CA ASN A 31 -4.42 18.79 -10.64
C ASN A 31 -4.42 17.28 -10.32
N ILE A 32 -3.41 16.73 -9.62
CA ILE A 32 -3.46 15.31 -9.23
C ILE A 32 -4.23 15.18 -7.92
N VAL A 33 -5.38 14.52 -7.97
CA VAL A 33 -6.22 14.27 -6.80
C VAL A 33 -6.11 12.80 -6.35
N ASN A 34 -5.97 12.60 -5.04
CA ASN A 34 -6.05 11.26 -4.46
C ASN A 34 -7.51 10.90 -4.21
N VAL A 35 -7.99 9.86 -4.88
CA VAL A 35 -9.35 9.35 -4.71
C VAL A 35 -9.32 8.05 -3.92
N CYS A 36 -10.04 8.00 -2.79
CA CYS A 36 -10.24 6.78 -2.03
C CYS A 36 -11.58 6.15 -2.36
N ILE A 37 -11.56 4.99 -2.99
CA ILE A 37 -12.77 4.21 -3.32
C ILE A 37 -12.90 2.98 -2.42
N LYS A 38 -14.12 2.73 -1.96
CA LYS A 38 -14.47 1.48 -1.27
C LYS A 38 -14.90 0.46 -2.31
N VAL A 39 -14.20 -0.67 -2.35
CA VAL A 39 -14.52 -1.79 -3.23
C VAL A 39 -14.68 -3.07 -2.41
N PRO A 40 -15.51 -4.02 -2.87
CA PRO A 40 -15.61 -5.33 -2.24
C PRO A 40 -14.25 -6.02 -2.11
N LEU A 41 -14.03 -6.74 -1.00
CA LEU A 41 -12.76 -7.42 -0.73
C LEU A 41 -12.38 -8.44 -1.81
N SER A 42 -13.37 -9.16 -2.34
CA SER A 42 -13.17 -10.12 -3.44
C SER A 42 -12.59 -9.45 -4.69
N LEU A 43 -13.08 -8.25 -5.00
CA LEU A 43 -12.70 -7.48 -6.17
C LEU A 43 -11.30 -6.88 -6.00
N ARG A 44 -10.99 -6.34 -4.80
CA ARG A 44 -9.63 -5.90 -4.45
C ARG A 44 -8.60 -7.02 -4.59
N LYS A 45 -8.93 -8.23 -4.15
CA LYS A 45 -8.04 -9.40 -4.28
C LYS A 45 -7.75 -9.72 -5.75
N ARG A 46 -8.76 -9.71 -6.61
CA ARG A 46 -8.60 -9.95 -8.06
C ARG A 46 -7.64 -8.93 -8.68
N TRP A 47 -7.84 -7.65 -8.43
CA TRP A 47 -6.96 -6.60 -8.93
C TRP A 47 -5.52 -6.73 -8.39
N THR A 48 -5.37 -7.15 -7.14
CA THR A 48 -4.04 -7.36 -6.55
C THR A 48 -3.28 -8.49 -7.24
N ILE A 49 -3.99 -9.60 -7.53
CA ILE A 49 -3.42 -10.73 -8.28
C ILE A 49 -3.01 -10.25 -9.67
N GLU A 50 -3.90 -9.53 -10.37
CA GLU A 50 -3.63 -9.03 -11.72
C GLU A 50 -2.46 -8.06 -11.77
N ALA A 51 -2.36 -7.14 -10.81
CA ALA A 51 -1.22 -6.23 -10.69
C ALA A 51 0.10 -6.99 -10.48
N THR A 52 0.06 -8.06 -9.67
CA THR A 52 1.22 -8.93 -9.46
C THR A 52 1.61 -9.69 -10.73
N THR A 53 0.63 -10.22 -11.47
CA THR A 53 0.85 -10.93 -12.74
C THR A 53 1.44 -10.03 -13.81
N ARG A 54 1.08 -8.74 -13.81
CA ARG A 54 1.59 -7.74 -14.77
C ARG A 54 2.84 -7.02 -14.28
N GLU A 55 3.34 -7.33 -13.08
CA GLU A 55 4.48 -6.66 -12.44
C GLU A 55 4.32 -5.13 -12.30
N VAL A 56 3.08 -4.65 -12.17
CA VAL A 56 2.75 -3.22 -12.00
C VAL A 56 2.19 -2.95 -10.60
N SER A 57 2.21 -1.69 -10.18
CA SER A 57 1.54 -1.33 -8.94
C SER A 57 0.02 -1.40 -9.11
N LEU A 58 -0.68 -1.72 -8.02
CA LEU A 58 -2.15 -1.71 -8.01
C LEU A 58 -2.71 -0.32 -8.38
N LYS A 59 -1.98 0.75 -8.06
CA LYS A 59 -2.37 2.12 -8.42
C LYS A 59 -2.33 2.30 -9.93
N ASP A 60 -1.23 1.92 -10.56
CA ASP A 60 -1.02 2.12 -12.00
C ASP A 60 -2.01 1.29 -12.81
N LEU A 61 -2.29 0.06 -12.37
CA LEU A 61 -3.30 -0.79 -12.99
C LEU A 61 -4.71 -0.15 -12.97
N ILE A 62 -5.07 0.51 -11.88
CA ILE A 62 -6.37 1.19 -11.77
C ILE A 62 -6.41 2.47 -12.58
N VAL A 63 -5.32 3.24 -12.61
CA VAL A 63 -5.21 4.44 -13.45
C VAL A 63 -5.35 4.06 -14.92
N GLU A 64 -4.61 3.05 -15.40
CA GLU A 64 -4.72 2.54 -16.77
C GLU A 64 -6.15 2.11 -17.12
N ALA A 65 -6.81 1.38 -16.22
CA ALA A 65 -8.18 0.93 -16.44
C ALA A 65 -9.18 2.09 -16.53
N VAL A 66 -9.01 3.13 -15.70
CA VAL A 66 -9.86 4.33 -15.71
C VAL A 66 -9.62 5.16 -16.97
N GLU A 67 -8.37 5.38 -17.35
CA GLU A 67 -8.00 6.09 -18.58
C GLU A 67 -8.56 5.39 -19.81
N LYS A 68 -8.40 4.07 -19.88
CA LYS A 68 -8.97 3.26 -20.96
C LYS A 68 -10.49 3.40 -21.02
N HIS A 69 -11.18 3.29 -19.89
CA HIS A 69 -12.64 3.43 -19.85
C HIS A 69 -13.11 4.81 -20.31
N LEU A 70 -12.40 5.89 -19.92
CA LEU A 70 -12.73 7.26 -20.35
C LEU A 70 -12.40 7.53 -21.82
N SER A 71 -11.41 6.83 -22.38
CA SER A 71 -11.05 6.95 -23.81
C SER A 71 -11.98 6.19 -24.75
N GLU A 72 -12.68 5.18 -24.23
CA GLU A 72 -13.64 4.35 -24.99
C GLU A 72 -15.07 4.90 -24.94
N GLN A 73 -15.32 5.98 -24.19
CA GLN A 73 -16.59 6.72 -24.17
C GLN A 73 -16.55 7.91 -25.12
#